data_AF-A0A966UJC0-F1
#
_entry.id   AF-A0A966UJC0-F1
#
_cell.length_a   1.000
_cell.length_b   1.000
_cell.length_c   1.000
_cell.angle_alpha   90.00
_cell.angle_beta   90.00
_cell.angle_gamma   90.00
#
_symmetry.space_group_name_H-M   'P 1'
#
loop_
_entity.id
_entity.type
_entity.pdbx_description
1 polymer ?
#
loop_
_entity_poly.entity_id
_entity_poly.type
_entity_poly.pdbx_seq_one_letter_code
_entity_poly.pdbx_strand_id
1 'polypeptide(L)'
;MLPTTTQLLDPVGLRIEAEHPDGYNRDLFRHWIDADGDGCDTRKEVLIAESLDPVQTGSSCVILSGRWYSIYDNTETTDSSRFENDAIRNTLAAC
;
A
#
# COMPACT_ATOMS: atom_id res chain seq x y z
N MET A 1 23.13 44.55 5.45
CA MET A 1 23.82 43.32 5.03
C MET A 1 22.73 42.29 4.75
N LEU A 2 22.51 41.96 3.49
CA LEU A 2 21.50 40.97 3.06
C LEU A 2 22.16 39.58 3.04
N PRO A 3 21.55 38.52 3.59
CA PRO A 3 22.02 37.18 3.35
C PRO A 3 21.53 36.73 1.96
N THR A 4 22.44 36.65 1.00
CA THR A 4 22.17 36.01 -0.29
C THR A 4 22.37 34.52 -0.11
N THR A 5 21.33 33.80 0.30
CA THR A 5 21.27 32.35 0.11
C THR A 5 21.01 32.12 -1.37
N THR A 6 22.07 31.81 -2.12
CA THR A 6 21.98 31.32 -3.49
C THR A 6 21.14 30.05 -3.49
N GLN A 7 19.85 30.15 -3.81
CA GLN A 7 19.03 28.97 -4.10
C GLN A 7 19.57 28.34 -5.38
N LEU A 8 20.19 27.16 -5.23
CA LEU A 8 20.48 26.26 -6.32
C LEU A 8 19.13 25.84 -6.92
N LEU A 9 18.80 26.41 -8.07
CA LEU A 9 17.67 25.98 -8.87
C LEU A 9 17.96 24.56 -9.38
N ASP A 10 17.04 23.63 -9.09
CA ASP A 10 16.96 22.35 -9.81
C ASP A 10 16.84 22.64 -11.33
N PRO A 11 17.42 21.83 -12.23
CA PRO A 11 17.27 21.98 -13.68
C PRO A 11 15.82 22.15 -14.19
N VAL A 12 14.80 21.81 -13.40
CA VAL A 12 13.38 22.02 -13.76
C VAL A 12 12.71 23.21 -13.03
N GLY A 13 13.49 24.04 -12.31
CA GLY A 13 12.97 25.23 -11.62
C GLY A 13 12.18 24.93 -10.34
N LEU A 14 12.36 23.74 -9.76
CA LEU A 14 11.80 23.40 -8.46
C LEU A 14 12.58 24.14 -7.36
N ARG A 15 11.83 24.77 -6.44
CA ARG A 15 12.39 25.34 -5.21
C ARG A 15 12.73 24.19 -4.26
N ILE A 16 14.01 24.07 -3.94
CA ILE A 16 14.50 23.12 -2.93
C ILE A 16 14.46 23.83 -1.58
N GLU A 17 13.69 23.30 -0.66
CA GLU A 17 13.60 23.75 0.73
C GLU A 17 14.11 22.64 1.66
N ALA A 18 14.48 23.01 2.88
CA ALA A 18 14.88 22.02 3.88
C ALA A 18 13.71 21.08 4.23
N GLU A 19 14.01 19.81 4.50
CA GLU A 19 13.01 18.87 5.01
C GLU A 19 12.45 19.36 6.35
N HIS A 20 11.14 19.24 6.53
CA HIS A 20 10.45 19.57 7.77
C HIS A 20 9.81 18.28 8.31
N PRO A 21 10.53 17.51 9.15
CA PRO A 21 10.06 16.21 9.63
C PRO A 21 8.97 16.33 10.71
N ASP A 22 8.81 17.52 11.31
CA ASP A 22 7.82 17.79 12.35
C ASP A 22 6.41 17.96 11.77
N GLY A 23 5.39 17.55 12.52
CA GLY A 23 3.97 17.70 12.15
C GLY A 23 3.33 16.45 11.54
N TYR A 24 4.12 15.42 11.22
CA TYR A 24 3.57 14.09 10.94
C TYR A 24 3.00 13.47 12.22
N ASN A 25 1.68 13.27 12.27
CA ASN A 25 1.02 12.50 13.31
C ASN A 25 0.26 11.34 12.69
N ARG A 26 0.74 10.11 12.92
CA ARG A 26 0.15 8.89 12.40
C ARG A 26 -1.28 8.66 12.87
N ASP A 27 -1.62 9.13 14.06
CA ASP A 27 -2.95 8.93 14.66
C ASP A 27 -4.05 9.73 13.96
N LEU A 28 -3.69 10.76 13.18
CA LEU A 28 -4.65 11.53 12.37
C LEU A 28 -5.13 10.75 11.14
N PHE A 29 -4.44 9.67 10.79
CA PHE A 29 -4.81 8.80 9.68
C PHE A 29 -5.39 7.51 10.26
N ARG A 30 -6.71 7.35 10.19
CA ARG A 30 -7.32 6.04 10.49
C ARG A 30 -6.83 5.03 9.45
N HIS A 31 -5.97 4.12 9.89
CA HIS A 31 -5.51 3.01 9.07
C HIS A 31 -6.49 1.84 9.14
N TRP A 32 -6.58 1.10 8.02
CA TRP A 32 -7.32 -0.17 7.87
C TRP A 32 -8.74 -0.13 8.43
N ILE A 33 -9.56 0.67 7.75
CA ILE A 33 -10.98 0.78 8.03
C ILE A 33 -11.65 -0.48 7.48
N ASP A 34 -12.34 -1.19 8.36
CA ASP A 34 -13.44 -2.08 7.99
C ASP A 34 -14.64 -1.17 7.69
N ALA A 35 -14.86 -0.86 6.41
CA ALA A 35 -15.77 0.19 5.98
C ALA A 35 -17.24 -0.26 5.95
N ASP A 36 -17.47 -1.55 5.77
CA ASP A 36 -18.78 -2.20 5.71
C ASP A 36 -19.13 -2.98 6.99
N GLY A 37 -18.17 -3.16 7.90
CA GLY A 37 -18.37 -3.70 9.24
C GLY A 37 -18.46 -5.22 9.27
N ASP A 38 -17.89 -5.91 8.28
CA ASP A 38 -17.97 -7.36 8.14
C ASP A 38 -16.81 -8.11 8.82
N GLY A 39 -15.85 -7.36 9.39
CA GLY A 39 -14.66 -7.89 10.07
C GLY A 39 -13.43 -8.04 9.15
N CYS A 40 -13.53 -7.68 7.88
CA CYS A 40 -12.42 -7.55 6.94
C CYS A 40 -12.06 -6.06 6.78
N ASP A 41 -10.81 -5.70 7.08
CA ASP A 41 -10.33 -4.37 6.72
C ASP A 41 -10.10 -4.26 5.20
N THR A 42 -10.01 -3.02 4.70
CA THR A 42 -9.78 -2.76 3.27
C THR A 42 -8.60 -3.53 2.68
N ARG A 43 -7.58 -3.87 3.48
CA ARG A 43 -6.38 -4.59 3.00
C ARG A 43 -6.70 -6.06 2.75
N LYS A 44 -7.46 -6.71 3.64
CA LYS A 44 -7.92 -8.09 3.46
C LYS A 44 -8.88 -8.20 2.28
N GLU A 45 -9.76 -7.22 2.10
CA GLU A 45 -10.66 -7.14 0.95
C GLU A 45 -9.90 -7.17 -0.39
N VAL A 46 -8.84 -6.36 -0.51
CA VAL A 46 -7.99 -6.34 -1.71
C VAL A 46 -7.29 -7.69 -1.91
N LEU A 47 -6.76 -8.32 -0.85
CA LEU A 47 -6.12 -9.63 -0.94
C LEU A 47 -7.10 -10.72 -1.41
N ILE A 48 -8.36 -10.66 -0.98
CA ILE A 48 -9.39 -11.60 -1.43
C ILE A 48 -9.73 -11.38 -2.91
N ALA A 49 -9.93 -10.13 -3.32
CA ALA A 49 -10.32 -9.80 -4.69
C ALA A 49 -9.20 -10.06 -5.72
N GLU A 50 -7.94 -9.82 -5.34
CA GLU A 50 -6.79 -9.90 -6.25
C GLU A 50 -6.09 -11.26 -6.23
N SER A 51 -6.64 -12.24 -5.51
CA SER A 51 -6.09 -13.60 -5.56
C SER A 51 -6.40 -14.30 -6.87
N LEU A 52 -5.42 -15.02 -7.40
CA LEU A 52 -5.56 -15.87 -8.58
C LEU A 52 -6.42 -17.11 -8.31
N ASP A 53 -6.48 -17.54 -7.04
CA ASP A 53 -7.30 -18.64 -6.58
C ASP A 53 -8.32 -18.15 -5.55
N PRO A 54 -9.43 -18.88 -5.33
CA PRO A 54 -10.34 -18.58 -4.23
C PRO A 54 -9.59 -18.55 -2.89
N VAL A 55 -9.69 -17.43 -2.18
CA VAL A 55 -9.12 -17.27 -0.84
C VAL A 55 -9.98 -18.02 0.17
N GLN A 56 -9.33 -18.71 1.12
CA GLN A 56 -10.01 -19.23 2.30
C GLN A 56 -9.76 -18.29 3.48
N THR A 57 -10.84 -17.88 4.15
CA THR A 57 -10.79 -17.02 5.33
C THR A 57 -11.21 -17.79 6.58
N GLY A 58 -10.53 -17.48 7.68
CA GLY A 58 -10.89 -17.93 9.02
C GLY A 58 -11.73 -16.89 9.76
N SER A 59 -11.90 -17.09 11.07
CA SER A 59 -12.55 -16.11 11.94
C SER A 59 -11.87 -14.74 11.88
N SER A 60 -12.65 -13.66 11.90
CA SER A 60 -12.15 -12.27 11.79
C SER A 60 -11.33 -12.01 10.52
N CYS A 61 -11.70 -12.67 9.41
CA CYS A 61 -11.11 -12.46 8.10
C CYS A 61 -9.59 -12.73 8.06
N VAL A 62 -9.14 -13.75 8.80
CA VAL A 62 -7.75 -14.22 8.70
C VAL A 62 -7.59 -14.97 7.38
N ILE A 63 -6.70 -14.50 6.52
CA ILE A 63 -6.38 -15.16 5.24
C ILE A 63 -5.63 -16.46 5.54
N LEU A 64 -6.24 -17.61 5.24
CA LEU A 64 -5.66 -18.95 5.47
C LEU A 64 -4.95 -19.50 4.22
N SER A 65 -5.45 -19.16 3.04
CA SER A 65 -4.86 -19.57 1.77
C SER A 65 -5.24 -18.64 0.64
N GLY A 66 -4.40 -18.57 -0.37
CA GLY A 66 -4.63 -17.89 -1.64
C GLY A 66 -3.36 -17.96 -2.48
N ARG A 67 -3.42 -17.49 -3.72
CA ARG A 67 -2.24 -17.34 -4.58
C ARG A 67 -2.24 -15.96 -5.20
N TRP A 68 -1.10 -15.28 -5.15
CA TRP A 68 -0.95 -13.94 -5.68
C TRP A 68 0.28 -13.84 -6.56
N TYR A 69 0.20 -13.00 -7.59
CA TYR A 69 1.29 -12.76 -8.53
C TYR A 69 1.86 -11.35 -8.35
N SER A 70 3.18 -11.27 -8.22
CA SER A 70 3.92 -10.04 -7.95
C SER A 70 4.30 -9.45 -9.28
N ILE A 71 3.86 -8.23 -9.55
CA ILE A 71 4.30 -7.53 -10.74
C ILE A 71 5.77 -7.15 -10.62
N TYR A 72 6.21 -6.76 -9.42
CA TYR A 72 7.55 -6.25 -9.20
C TYR A 72 8.60 -7.37 -9.22
N ASP A 73 8.32 -8.49 -8.57
CA ASP A 73 9.25 -9.62 -8.47
C ASP A 73 9.03 -10.66 -9.58
N ASN A 74 7.97 -10.52 -10.37
CA ASN A 74 7.59 -11.43 -11.45
C ASN A 74 7.51 -12.90 -10.99
N THR A 75 6.94 -13.11 -9.81
CA THR A 75 6.84 -14.41 -9.12
C THR A 75 5.48 -14.59 -8.44
N GLU A 76 5.13 -15.83 -8.13
CA GLU A 76 3.92 -16.16 -7.38
C GLU A 76 4.26 -16.49 -5.92
N THR A 77 3.33 -16.18 -5.02
CA THR A 77 3.42 -16.59 -3.61
C THR A 77 2.07 -17.05 -3.07
N THR A 78 2.13 -17.77 -1.95
CA THR A 78 0.98 -18.13 -1.11
C THR A 78 1.03 -17.48 0.28
N ASP A 79 2.10 -16.73 0.57
CA ASP A 79 2.27 -15.99 1.81
C ASP A 79 1.66 -14.59 1.66
N SER A 80 0.46 -14.40 2.19
CA SER A 80 -0.26 -13.12 2.16
C SER A 80 0.45 -12.02 2.97
N SER A 81 1.16 -12.38 4.06
CA SER A 81 1.80 -11.42 4.97
C SER A 81 3.03 -10.74 4.35
N ARG A 82 3.67 -11.41 3.39
CA ARG A 82 4.80 -10.85 2.67
C ARG A 82 4.37 -10.00 1.48
N PHE A 83 3.14 -10.18 1.02
CA PHE A 83 2.63 -9.67 -0.25
C PHE A 83 1.72 -8.47 -0.14
N GLU A 84 1.29 -8.18 1.08
CA GLU A 84 0.33 -7.13 1.38
C GLU A 84 0.84 -5.70 1.10
N ASN A 85 2.16 -5.51 0.86
CA ASN A 85 2.76 -4.24 0.44
C ASN A 85 3.19 -4.24 -1.04
N ASP A 86 2.88 -5.32 -1.77
CA ASP A 86 3.30 -5.53 -3.13
C ASP A 86 2.18 -5.18 -4.13
N ALA A 87 2.51 -4.87 -5.38
CA ALA A 87 1.48 -4.70 -6.41
C ALA A 87 1.11 -6.07 -6.99
N ILE A 88 -0.15 -6.43 -6.79
CA ILE A 88 -0.69 -7.71 -7.23
C ILE A 88 -1.25 -7.57 -8.64
N ARG A 89 -0.99 -8.56 -9.51
CA ARG A 89 -1.69 -8.67 -10.79
C ARG A 89 -2.69 -9.81 -10.76
N ASN A 90 -3.96 -9.47 -10.85
CA ASN A 90 -4.98 -10.42 -11.23
C ASN A 90 -5.60 -10.02 -12.57
N THR A 91 -5.34 -10.80 -13.62
CA THR A 91 -5.99 -10.61 -14.93
C THR A 91 -7.51 -10.83 -14.91
N LEU A 92 -8.06 -11.37 -13.82
CA LEU A 92 -9.50 -11.59 -13.61
C LEU A 92 -10.18 -10.50 -12.74
N ALA A 93 -9.42 -9.65 -12.04
CA ALA A 93 -9.99 -8.55 -11.22
C ALA A 93 -10.19 -7.25 -12.00
N ALA A 94 -9.83 -7.23 -13.29
CA ALA A 94 -10.12 -6.13 -14.21
C ALA A 94 -11.48 -6.37 -14.88
N CYS A 95 -12.56 -6.17 -14.12
CA CYS A 95 -13.92 -5.98 -14.64
C CYS A 95 -14.60 -4.86 -13.86
#